data_AF-A0A085M1W1-F1
#
_entry.id   AF-A0A085M1W1-F1
#
_cell.length_a   1.000
_cell.length_b   1.000
_cell.length_c   1.000
_cell.angle_alpha   90.00
_cell.angle_beta   90.00
_cell.angle_gamma   90.00
#
_symmetry.space_group_name_H-M   'P 1'
#
loop_
_entity.id
_entity.type
_entity.pdbx_description
1 polymer ?
#
loop_
_entity_poly.entity_id
_entity_poly.type
_entity_poly.pdbx_seq_one_letter_code
_entity_poly.pdbx_strand_id
1 'polypeptide(L)'
;MGYLCGAGRIFLSGEQLTEPDKRRATLLTVMGSPAYTILRSLISPESPATKTFEELTQVLRSHFMPQTSLIYKRFLFHKRFQLKDESIATYVTELRRLAEECEFGNTLMEPL
;
A
#
# COMPACT_ATOMS: atom_id res chain seq x y z
N MET A 1 7.04 -32.18 7.62
CA MET A 1 7.36 -31.64 6.28
C MET A 1 6.09 -31.69 5.43
N GLY A 2 5.36 -30.59 5.36
CA GLY A 2 4.10 -30.51 4.61
C GLY A 2 3.98 -29.14 3.97
N TYR A 3 4.61 -28.98 2.82
CA TYR A 3 4.44 -27.81 1.97
C TYR A 3 3.11 -27.95 1.23
N LEU A 4 2.09 -27.24 1.67
CA LEU A 4 0.92 -26.97 0.83
C LEU A 4 1.15 -25.64 0.12
N CYS A 5 1.97 -25.72 -0.92
CA CYS A 5 1.96 -24.78 -2.03
C CYS A 5 0.67 -25.02 -2.81
N GLY A 6 -0.39 -24.29 -2.47
CA GLY A 6 -1.65 -24.28 -3.20
C GLY A 6 -1.97 -22.85 -3.62
N ALA A 7 -1.67 -22.52 -4.88
CA ALA A 7 -2.14 -21.30 -5.53
C ALA A 7 -3.67 -21.40 -5.74
N GLY A 8 -4.44 -21.25 -4.66
CA GLY A 8 -5.88 -21.12 -4.73
C GLY A 8 -6.24 -19.65 -4.90
N ARG A 9 -6.90 -19.28 -6.00
CA ARG A 9 -7.64 -18.02 -6.06
C ARG A 9 -8.75 -18.09 -5.01
N ILE A 10 -8.53 -17.47 -3.86
CA ILE A 10 -9.55 -17.34 -2.82
C ILE A 10 -10.51 -16.24 -3.28
N PHE A 11 -11.66 -16.63 -3.84
CA PHE A 11 -12.77 -15.72 -4.11
C PHE A 11 -13.53 -15.50 -2.80
N LEU A 12 -13.39 -14.31 -2.20
CA LEU A 12 -14.07 -13.97 -0.97
C LEU A 12 -15.42 -13.32 -1.28
N SER A 13 -16.51 -14.09 -1.18
CA SER A 13 -17.86 -13.51 -1.07
C SER A 13 -18.00 -12.79 0.27
N GLY A 14 -18.46 -11.54 0.23
CA GLY A 14 -18.45 -10.60 1.37
C GLY A 14 -19.28 -11.01 2.59
N GLU A 15 -20.17 -12.00 2.48
CA GLU A 15 -21.09 -12.41 3.55
C GLU A 15 -20.42 -13.21 4.69
N GLN A 16 -19.21 -13.75 4.50
CA GLN A 16 -18.52 -14.55 5.54
C GLN A 16 -17.42 -13.81 6.32
N LEU A 17 -17.22 -12.52 6.06
CA LEU A 17 -16.14 -11.71 6.65
C LEU A 17 -16.57 -10.88 7.87
N THR A 18 -17.64 -11.26 8.57
CA THR A 18 -18.08 -10.54 9.78
C THR A 18 -17.25 -10.90 11.01
N GLU A 19 -16.78 -12.15 11.10
CA GLU A 19 -16.02 -12.64 12.26
C GLU A 19 -14.55 -12.17 12.22
N PRO A 20 -14.03 -11.51 13.27
CA PRO A 20 -12.68 -10.94 13.27
C PRO A 20 -11.58 -12.00 13.10
N ASP A 21 -11.77 -13.18 13.69
CA ASP A 21 -10.82 -14.29 13.56
C ASP A 21 -10.77 -14.87 12.14
N LYS A 22 -11.91 -14.94 11.47
CA LYS A 22 -11.98 -15.39 10.06
C LYS A 22 -11.29 -14.38 9.16
N ARG A 23 -11.52 -13.08 9.35
CA ARG A 23 -10.82 -12.02 8.59
C ARG A 23 -9.31 -12.11 8.74
N ARG A 24 -8.80 -12.31 9.97
CA ARG A 24 -7.37 -12.52 10.22
C ARG A 24 -6.83 -13.76 9.51
N ALA A 25 -7.48 -14.91 9.68
CA ALA A 25 -7.04 -16.17 9.08
C ALA A 25 -7.01 -16.07 7.55
N THR A 26 -8.05 -15.47 6.96
CA THR A 26 -8.12 -15.18 5.54
C THR A 26 -7.00 -14.25 5.08
N LEU A 27 -6.73 -13.14 5.79
CA LEU A 27 -5.62 -12.24 5.48
C LEU A 27 -4.29 -12.98 5.43
N LEU A 28 -3.98 -13.78 6.45
CA LEU A 28 -2.72 -14.53 6.54
C LEU A 28 -2.61 -15.63 5.47
N THR A 29 -3.73 -16.18 5.00
CA THR A 29 -3.76 -17.23 3.96
C THR A 29 -3.63 -16.64 2.56
N VAL A 30 -4.29 -15.53 2.29
CA VAL A 30 -4.23 -14.83 0.99
C VAL A 30 -2.90 -14.08 0.82
N MET A 31 -2.30 -13.65 1.94
CA MET A 31 -1.01 -12.98 1.94
C MET A 31 0.09 -13.91 1.42
N GLY A 32 0.68 -13.54 0.29
CA GLY A 32 1.80 -14.27 -0.29
C GLY A 32 3.00 -14.35 0.66
N SER A 33 3.82 -15.40 0.49
CA SER A 33 4.99 -15.67 1.33
C SER A 33 5.92 -14.45 1.56
N PRO A 34 6.26 -13.61 0.56
CA PRO A 34 7.13 -12.46 0.79
C PRO A 34 6.54 -11.45 1.78
N ALA A 35 5.25 -11.15 1.66
CA ALA A 35 4.57 -10.21 2.54
C ALA A 35 4.42 -10.78 3.96
N TYR A 36 4.18 -12.09 4.10
CA TYR A 36 4.13 -12.76 5.40
C TYR A 36 5.47 -12.73 6.14
N THR A 37 6.59 -12.94 5.43
CA THR A 37 7.94 -12.85 6.02
C THR A 37 8.23 -11.46 6.55
N ILE A 38 7.87 -10.42 5.78
CA ILE A 38 8.00 -9.03 6.21
C ILE A 38 7.15 -8.78 7.45
N LEU A 39 5.87 -9.17 7.42
CA LEU A 39 4.96 -9.03 8.55
C LEU A 39 5.54 -9.70 9.81
N ARG A 40 6.04 -10.93 9.70
CA ARG A 40 6.62 -11.67 10.83
C ARG A 40 7.86 -10.99 11.39
N SER A 41 8.68 -10.40 10.52
CA SER A 41 9.84 -9.61 10.94
C SER A 41 9.42 -8.36 11.73
N LEU A 42 8.39 -7.65 11.26
CA LEU A 42 7.91 -6.40 11.86
C LEU A 42 7.27 -6.57 13.25
N ILE A 43 6.70 -7.73 13.55
CA ILE A 43 5.99 -7.98 14.81
C ILE A 43 6.78 -8.86 15.79
N SER A 44 7.98 -9.30 15.42
CA SER A 44 8.85 -10.11 16.28
C SER A 44 9.13 -9.38 17.60
N PRO A 45 9.05 -10.06 18.77
CA PRO A 45 8.98 -11.51 19.00
C PRO A 45 7.55 -12.10 19.02
N GLU A 46 6.51 -11.30 18.82
CA GLU A 46 5.13 -11.75 18.89
C GLU A 46 4.70 -12.53 17.64
N SER A 47 3.56 -13.25 17.73
CA SER A 47 3.03 -14.05 16.63
C SER A 47 1.98 -13.27 15.84
N PRO A 48 1.93 -13.38 14.48
CA PRO A 48 0.84 -12.76 13.72
C PRO A 48 -0.54 -13.31 14.13
N ALA A 49 -0.59 -14.50 14.71
CA ALA A 49 -1.83 -15.12 15.18
C ALA A 49 -2.37 -14.50 16.47
N THR A 50 -1.54 -13.83 17.27
CA THR A 50 -1.94 -13.21 18.55
C THR A 50 -2.45 -11.78 18.38
N LYS A 51 -2.31 -11.19 17.19
CA LYS A 51 -2.80 -9.86 16.85
C LYS A 51 -4.19 -9.90 16.23
N THR A 52 -4.88 -8.78 16.32
CA THR A 52 -6.14 -8.51 15.63
C THR A 52 -5.92 -8.22 14.15
N PHE A 53 -6.97 -8.34 13.34
CA PHE A 53 -6.91 -8.00 11.92
C PHE A 53 -6.51 -6.54 11.70
N GLU A 54 -7.04 -5.64 12.53
CA GLU A 54 -6.81 -4.20 12.48
C GLU A 54 -5.34 -3.86 12.76
N GLU A 55 -4.74 -4.45 13.79
CA GLU A 55 -3.33 -4.26 14.12
C GLU A 55 -2.41 -4.74 12.99
N LEU A 56 -2.67 -5.93 12.44
CA LEU A 56 -1.89 -6.47 11.32
C LEU A 56 -1.99 -5.56 10.09
N THR A 57 -3.20 -5.08 9.79
CA THR A 57 -3.43 -4.15 8.67
C THR A 57 -2.69 -2.84 8.88
N GLN A 58 -2.66 -2.32 10.11
CA GLN A 58 -1.97 -1.08 10.44
C GLN A 58 -0.45 -1.21 10.29
N VAL A 59 0.14 -2.32 10.74
CA VAL A 59 1.57 -2.61 10.57
C VAL A 59 1.93 -2.68 9.08
N LEU A 60 1.15 -3.41 8.29
CA LEU A 60 1.36 -3.52 6.85
C LEU A 60 1.23 -2.19 6.15
N ARG A 61 0.21 -1.38 6.48
CA ARG A 61 0.04 -0.03 5.93
C ARG A 61 1.24 0.85 6.25
N SER A 62 1.70 0.84 7.49
CA SER A 62 2.84 1.66 7.90
C SER A 62 4.13 1.30 7.14
N HIS A 63 4.32 0.02 6.82
CA HIS A 63 5.49 -0.45 6.09
C HIS A 63 5.41 -0.27 4.56
N PHE A 64 4.29 -0.65 3.94
CA PHE A 64 4.14 -0.63 2.48
C PHE A 64 3.59 0.70 1.95
N MET A 65 2.92 1.47 2.80
CA MET A 65 2.39 2.80 2.49
C MET A 65 2.95 3.78 3.53
N PRO A 66 4.28 3.95 3.60
CA PRO A 66 4.84 4.96 4.49
C PRO A 66 4.21 6.30 4.13
N GLN A 67 3.82 7.06 5.14
CA GLN A 67 3.27 8.40 4.93
C GLN A 67 4.32 9.22 4.19
N THR A 68 4.09 9.43 2.89
CA THR A 68 5.00 10.20 2.05
C THR A 68 4.91 11.65 2.48
N SER A 69 6.04 12.24 2.86
CA SER A 69 6.06 13.64 3.26
C SER A 69 5.60 14.53 2.10
N LEU A 70 4.91 15.62 2.44
CA LEU A 70 4.48 16.62 1.45
C LEU A 70 5.66 17.10 0.58
N ILE A 71 6.82 17.26 1.20
CA ILE A 71 8.08 17.63 0.54
C ILE A 71 8.46 16.61 -0.54
N TYR A 72 8.38 15.32 -0.25
CA TYR A 72 8.72 14.28 -1.23
C TYR A 72 7.73 14.25 -2.39
N LYS A 73 6.43 14.42 -2.12
CA LYS A 73 5.39 14.48 -3.17
C LYS A 73 5.61 15.67 -4.10
N ARG A 74 5.88 16.85 -3.53
CA ARG A 74 6.23 18.06 -4.29
C ARG A 74 7.51 17.87 -5.10
N PHE A 75 8.53 17.25 -4.51
CA PHE A 75 9.75 16.89 -5.23
C PHE A 75 9.46 15.99 -6.44
N LEU A 76 8.60 14.97 -6.31
CA LEU A 76 8.19 14.11 -7.42
C LEU A 76 7.47 14.90 -8.53
N PHE A 77 6.57 15.80 -8.16
CA PHE A 77 5.90 16.70 -9.11
C PHE A 77 6.91 17.55 -9.88
N HIS A 78 7.84 18.23 -9.18
CA HIS A 78 8.84 19.09 -9.83
C HIS A 78 9.90 18.33 -10.62
N LYS A 79 10.20 17.09 -10.24
CA LYS A 79 11.12 16.20 -10.97
C LYS A 79 10.47 15.60 -12.22
N ARG A 80 9.15 15.70 -12.38
CA ARG A 80 8.47 15.09 -13.52
C ARG A 80 8.74 15.88 -14.80
N PHE A 81 9.46 15.24 -15.72
CA PHE A 81 9.70 15.72 -17.09
C PHE A 81 8.98 14.84 -18.10
N GLN A 82 8.46 15.41 -19.18
CA GLN A 82 7.84 14.67 -20.28
C GLN A 82 8.83 13.63 -20.84
N LEU A 83 8.38 12.38 -21.00
CA LEU A 83 9.22 11.34 -21.58
C LEU A 83 9.33 11.53 -23.09
N LYS A 84 10.41 11.00 -23.69
CA LYS A 84 10.75 11.19 -25.11
C LYS A 84 9.61 10.81 -26.07
N ASP A 85 8.86 9.76 -25.75
CA ASP A 85 7.78 9.22 -26.59
C ASP A 85 6.40 9.37 -25.93
N GLU A 86 6.27 10.27 -24.96
CA GLU A 86 5.02 10.52 -24.24
C GLU A 86 4.23 11.65 -24.90
N SER A 87 2.92 11.44 -25.09
CA SER A 87 2.04 12.50 -25.58
C SER A 87 1.86 13.62 -24.55
N ILE A 88 1.64 14.85 -25.01
CA ILE A 88 1.39 16.00 -24.13
C ILE A 88 0.17 15.75 -23.23
N ALA A 89 -0.88 15.12 -23.77
CA ALA A 89 -2.09 14.80 -23.00
C ALA A 89 -1.80 13.83 -21.84
N THR A 90 -0.98 12.80 -22.10
CA THR A 90 -0.53 11.85 -21.05
C THR A 90 0.32 12.55 -20.00
N TYR A 91 1.26 13.38 -20.44
CA TYR A 91 2.12 14.15 -19.54
C TYR A 91 1.32 15.08 -18.61
N VAL A 92 0.36 15.84 -19.15
CA VAL A 92 -0.51 16.72 -18.36
C VAL A 92 -1.40 15.93 -17.41
N THR A 93 -1.87 14.75 -17.83
CA THR A 93 -2.68 13.86 -16.97
C THR A 93 -1.86 13.37 -15.78
N GLU A 94 -0.62 12.93 -16.00
CA GLU A 94 0.27 12.51 -14.91
C GLU A 94 0.68 13.67 -14.00
N LEU A 95 0.91 14.87 -14.55
CA LEU A 95 1.17 16.06 -13.74
C LEU A 95 -0.01 16.39 -12.81
N ARG A 96 -1.25 16.32 -13.32
CA ARG A 96 -2.45 16.53 -12.51
C ARG A 96 -2.55 15.49 -11.40
N ARG A 97 -2.34 14.21 -11.73
CA ARG A 97 -2.34 13.11 -10.76
C ARG A 97 -1.32 13.34 -9.64
N LEU A 98 -0.11 13.82 -9.96
CA LEU A 98 0.90 14.13 -8.95
C LEU A 98 0.53 15.37 -8.11
N ALA A 99 -0.08 16.38 -8.73
CA ALA A 99 -0.49 17.62 -8.05
C ALA A 99 -1.58 17.40 -6.99
N GLU A 100 -2.47 16.41 -7.18
CA GLU A 100 -3.53 16.05 -6.22
C GLU A 100 -2.98 15.74 -4.83
N GLU A 101 -1.79 15.14 -4.74
CA GLU A 101 -1.18 14.76 -3.46
C GLU A 101 -0.26 15.86 -2.87
N CYS A 102 0.01 16.93 -3.62
CA CYS A 102 0.98 17.97 -3.26
C CYS A 102 0.42 19.13 -2.43
N GLU A 103 -0.90 19.11 -2.16
CA GLU A 103 -1.62 20.12 -1.36
C GLU A 103 -1.21 21.56 -1.73
N PHE A 104 -1.15 21.88 -3.02
CA PHE A 104 -0.70 23.20 -3.51
C PHE A 104 -1.60 24.38 -3.10
N GLY A 105 -2.75 24.11 -2.46
CA GLY A 105 -3.71 25.14 -2.07
C GLY A 105 -4.19 25.97 -3.26
N ASN A 106 -4.57 27.23 -3.01
CA ASN A 106 -5.05 28.16 -4.04
C ASN A 106 -3.94 29.12 -4.54
N THR A 107 -2.68 28.87 -4.19
CA THR A 107 -1.61 29.86 -4.39
C THR A 107 -0.50 29.30 -5.27
N LEU A 108 -0.28 29.93 -6.42
CA LEU A 108 0.78 29.60 -7.38
C LEU A 108 2.17 30.13 -6.95
N MET A 109 2.34 30.51 -5.69
CA MET A 109 3.59 31.05 -5.14
C MET A 109 4.07 30.14 -4.04
N GLU A 110 4.77 29.08 -4.40
CA GLU A 110 5.66 28.41 -3.46
C GLU A 110 7.01 28.19 -4.16
N PRO A 111 8.01 29.05 -3.89
CA PRO A 111 9.37 28.76 -4.32
C PRO A 111 9.90 27.61 -3.44
N LEU A 112 10.58 26.65 -4.09
CA LEU A 112 11.30 25.57 -3.42
C LEU A 112 12.44 26.11 -2.54
#